data_AF-A0A6M1LK80-F1
#
_entry.id   AF-A0A6M1LK80-F1
#
_cell.length_a   1.000
_cell.length_b   1.000
_cell.length_c   1.000
_cell.angle_alpha   90.00
_cell.angle_beta   90.00
_cell.angle_gamma   90.00
#
_symmetry.space_group_name_H-M   'P 1'
#
loop_
_entity.id
_entity.type
_entity.pdbx_description
1 polymer ?
#
loop_
_entity_poly.entity_id
_entity_poly.type
_entity_poly.pdbx_seq_one_letter_code
_entity_poly.pdbx_strand_id
1 'polypeptide(L)'
;MPSPLPLRVNRAPALALWATVVAERLGYAPETALSLAGLLAGIAPPFAGRPPGPVALGAGAVLVPQAEGPPLADRGDGVGVPAAPLQAYLQRAFGHRIDEARAAMAELAARQDPALLESLTLPLFAAFAPTPGEGTVRGRLDLARIAAADCRA
;
A
#
# COMPACT_ATOMS: atom_id res chain seq x y z
N MET A 1 -1.33 -7.95 -22.13
CA MET A 1 -0.33 -8.95 -21.70
C MET A 1 0.57 -8.26 -20.69
N PRO A 2 0.49 -8.56 -19.38
CA PRO A 2 1.41 -7.96 -18.42
C PRO A 2 2.84 -8.39 -18.75
N SER A 3 3.78 -7.44 -18.74
CA SER A 3 5.18 -7.66 -19.10
C SER A 3 5.81 -8.74 -18.22
N PRO A 4 6.54 -9.72 -18.79
CA PRO A 4 7.05 -10.90 -18.07
C PRO A 4 8.26 -10.60 -17.17
N LEU A 5 8.75 -9.34 -17.13
CA LEU A 5 9.96 -9.01 -16.39
C LEU A 5 9.62 -8.57 -14.95
N PRO A 6 10.13 -9.30 -13.94
CA PRO A 6 9.93 -8.95 -12.55
C PRO A 6 10.62 -7.64 -12.20
N LEU A 7 9.91 -6.81 -11.44
CA LEU A 7 10.35 -5.52 -10.95
C LEU A 7 11.32 -5.71 -9.79
N ARG A 8 12.37 -4.89 -9.73
CA ARG A 8 13.30 -4.86 -8.59
C ARG A 8 12.89 -3.73 -7.64
N VAL A 9 12.16 -4.08 -6.58
CA VAL A 9 11.64 -3.14 -5.60
C VAL A 9 11.78 -3.68 -4.17
N ASN A 10 12.03 -2.79 -3.22
CA ASN A 10 12.11 -3.16 -1.80
C ASN A 10 10.73 -3.58 -1.26
N ARG A 11 10.72 -4.39 -0.20
CA ARG A 11 9.47 -4.83 0.45
C ARG A 11 8.61 -3.68 0.96
N ALA A 12 9.23 -2.64 1.53
CA ALA A 12 8.50 -1.47 2.03
C ALA A 12 7.69 -0.71 0.95
N PRO A 13 8.27 -0.30 -0.20
CA PRO A 13 7.50 0.32 -1.27
C PRO A 13 6.46 -0.61 -1.90
N ALA A 14 6.75 -1.92 -1.99
CA ALA A 14 5.77 -2.89 -2.44
C ALA A 14 4.55 -2.99 -1.51
N LEU A 15 4.78 -3.02 -0.19
CA LEU A 15 3.71 -3.03 0.80
C LEU A 15 2.91 -1.71 0.78
N ALA A 16 3.60 -0.58 0.65
CA ALA A 16 2.96 0.72 0.63
C ALA A 16 2.04 0.91 -0.60
N LEU A 17 2.49 0.46 -1.78
CA LEU A 17 1.66 0.48 -2.98
C LEU A 17 0.44 -0.42 -2.83
N TRP A 18 0.63 -1.62 -2.28
CA TRP A 18 -0.46 -2.57 -2.01
C TRP A 18 -1.48 -1.99 -1.03
N ALA A 19 -1.03 -1.43 0.10
CA ALA A 19 -1.90 -0.81 1.09
C ALA A 19 -2.70 0.37 0.50
N THR A 20 -2.09 1.16 -0.40
CA THR A 20 -2.79 2.24 -1.11
C THR A 20 -3.92 1.69 -1.96
N VAL A 21 -3.64 0.65 -2.75
CA VAL A 21 -4.64 -0.01 -3.60
C VAL A 21 -5.79 -0.60 -2.78
N VAL A 22 -5.48 -1.24 -1.66
CA VAL A 22 -6.52 -1.79 -0.76
C VAL A 22 -7.38 -0.67 -0.18
N ALA A 23 -6.80 0.42 0.31
CA ALA A 23 -7.57 1.55 0.84
C ALA A 23 -8.49 2.17 -0.22
N GLU A 24 -8.03 2.36 -1.45
CA GLU A 24 -8.90 2.82 -2.54
C GLU A 24 -10.06 1.85 -2.82
N ARG A 25 -9.80 0.54 -2.72
CA ARG A 25 -10.83 -0.51 -2.88
C ARG A 25 -11.86 -0.51 -1.75
N LEU A 26 -11.47 -0.12 -0.55
CA LEU A 26 -12.37 0.07 0.58
C LEU A 26 -13.20 1.37 0.45
N GLY A 27 -12.95 2.18 -0.60
CA GLY A 27 -13.72 3.38 -0.90
C GLY A 27 -13.09 4.68 -0.38
N TYR A 28 -11.85 4.62 0.13
CA TYR A 28 -11.12 5.84 0.51
C TYR A 28 -10.68 6.63 -0.73
N ALA A 29 -10.67 7.96 -0.62
CA ALA A 29 -10.13 8.81 -1.68
C ALA A 29 -8.63 8.52 -1.90
N PRO A 30 -8.08 8.72 -3.11
CA PRO A 30 -6.68 8.41 -3.43
C PRO A 30 -5.67 9.05 -2.46
N GLU A 31 -5.90 10.29 -2.06
CA GLU A 31 -5.05 11.02 -1.12
C GLU A 31 -5.15 10.44 0.30
N THR A 32 -6.35 10.05 0.73
CA THR A 32 -6.58 9.36 2.01
C THR A 32 -5.90 8.00 2.01
N ALA A 33 -5.98 7.26 0.91
CA ALA A 33 -5.36 5.95 0.74
C ALA A 33 -3.83 6.03 0.82
N LEU A 34 -3.23 7.01 0.15
CA LEU A 34 -1.79 7.29 0.23
C LEU A 34 -1.37 7.72 1.63
N SER A 35 -2.20 8.51 2.31
CA SER A 35 -1.97 8.92 3.70
C SER A 35 -1.92 7.72 4.65
N LEU A 36 -2.91 6.82 4.56
CA LEU A 36 -2.96 5.57 5.33
C LEU A 36 -1.78 4.64 5.03
N ALA A 37 -1.44 4.47 3.76
CA ALA A 37 -0.30 3.67 3.35
C ALA A 37 1.04 4.26 3.82
N GLY A 38 1.13 5.59 3.93
CA GLY A 38 2.33 6.29 4.41
C GLY A 38 2.64 5.99 5.86
N LEU A 39 1.60 5.78 6.68
CA LEU A 39 1.69 5.35 8.07
C LEU A 39 2.20 3.91 8.17
N LEU A 40 1.68 2.99 7.35
CA LEU A 40 2.10 1.58 7.33
C LEU A 40 3.53 1.39 6.80
N ALA A 41 3.93 2.23 5.84
CA ALA A 41 5.25 2.16 5.22
C ALA A 41 6.37 2.77 6.09
N GLY A 42 6.04 3.39 7.23
CA GLY A 42 7.01 4.07 8.09
C GLY A 42 7.69 5.27 7.42
N ILE A 43 7.07 5.84 6.38
CA ILE A 43 7.60 6.98 5.61
C ILE A 43 7.24 8.29 6.29
N ALA A 44 6.11 8.31 6.98
CA ALA A 44 5.81 9.36 7.93
C ALA A 44 6.50 9.04 9.29
N PRO A 45 6.82 10.06 10.12
CA PRO A 45 7.49 9.90 11.42
C PRO A 45 6.92 8.77 12.32
N PRO A 46 7.59 8.25 13.36
CA PRO A 46 6.92 7.29 14.26
C PRO A 46 5.68 7.90 14.92
N PHE A 47 4.68 7.07 15.23
CA PHE A 47 3.51 7.49 16.01
C PHE A 47 3.97 8.09 17.34
N ALA A 48 3.34 9.18 17.78
CA ALA A 48 3.38 9.58 19.18
C ALA A 48 2.47 8.62 19.98
N GLY A 49 2.81 7.32 20.00
CA GLY A 49 1.97 6.27 20.58
C GLY A 49 2.04 4.92 19.86
N ARG A 50 1.03 4.06 20.10
CA ARG A 50 0.96 2.69 19.56
C ARG A 50 0.87 2.72 18.03
N PRO A 51 1.67 1.93 17.30
CA PRO A 51 1.55 1.87 15.85
C PRO A 51 0.15 1.36 15.45
N PRO A 52 -0.44 1.87 14.36
CA PRO A 52 -1.69 1.38 13.84
C PRO A 52 -1.48 -0.09 13.49
N GLY A 53 -2.31 -0.96 14.06
CA GLY A 53 -2.38 -2.33 13.60
C GLY A 53 -2.91 -2.38 12.15
N PRO A 54 -2.85 -3.54 11.48
CA PRO A 54 -3.50 -3.75 10.18
C PRO A 54 -5.00 -3.33 10.17
N VAL A 55 -5.64 -3.28 11.34
CA VAL A 55 -6.98 -2.74 11.62
C VAL A 55 -7.14 -1.24 11.24
N ALA A 56 -6.07 -0.48 11.03
CA ALA A 56 -6.17 0.92 10.64
C ALA A 56 -6.64 1.15 9.19
N LEU A 57 -6.53 0.15 8.32
CA LEU A 57 -7.14 0.25 6.99
C LEU A 57 -8.67 0.09 7.01
N GLY A 58 -9.27 -0.36 8.12
CA GLY A 58 -10.68 -0.75 8.15
C GLY A 58 -11.55 -0.20 9.29
N ALA A 59 -11.02 0.00 10.51
CA ALA A 59 -11.92 0.21 11.66
C ALA A 59 -11.41 1.15 12.77
N GLY A 60 -10.31 1.90 12.55
CA GLY A 60 -9.77 2.75 13.63
C GLY A 60 -8.72 3.78 13.23
N ALA A 61 -8.50 4.03 11.94
CA ALA A 61 -7.75 5.21 11.55
C ALA A 61 -8.57 6.46 11.88
N VAL A 62 -8.05 7.28 12.80
CA VAL A 62 -8.57 8.62 12.99
C VAL A 62 -8.25 9.38 11.70
N LEU A 63 -9.24 10.04 11.10
CA LEU A 63 -9.04 10.86 9.91
C LEU A 63 -9.20 12.33 10.30
N VAL A 64 -8.23 13.17 9.91
CA VAL A 64 -8.33 14.62 10.10
C VAL A 64 -8.96 15.23 8.85
N PRO A 65 -10.10 15.93 8.98
CA PRO A 65 -10.64 16.70 7.87
C PRO A 65 -9.64 17.78 7.48
N GLN A 66 -9.39 17.91 6.18
CA GLN A 66 -8.53 18.97 5.66
C GLN A 66 -9.35 20.21 5.34
N ALA A 67 -8.71 21.38 5.39
CA ALA A 67 -9.32 22.61 4.89
C ALA A 67 -9.63 22.49 3.39
N GLU A 68 -8.75 21.81 2.63
CA GLU A 68 -8.92 21.52 1.21
C GLU A 68 -8.60 20.06 0.92
N GLY A 69 -9.47 19.38 0.17
CA GLY A 69 -9.29 17.97 -0.22
C GLY A 69 -9.92 16.96 0.74
N PRO A 70 -9.75 15.65 0.46
CA PRO A 70 -10.33 14.59 1.27
C PRO A 70 -9.62 14.47 2.63
N PRO A 71 -10.27 13.87 3.63
CA PRO A 71 -9.70 13.71 4.96
C PRO A 71 -8.44 12.83 4.90
N LEU A 72 -7.41 13.20 5.65
CA LEU A 72 -6.14 12.48 5.68
C LEU A 72 -6.01 11.67 6.96
N ALA A 73 -5.17 10.64 6.95
CA ALA A 73 -4.95 9.81 8.13
C ALA A 73 -4.26 10.62 9.22
N ASP A 74 -4.90 10.65 10.39
CA ASP A 74 -4.35 11.19 11.62
C ASP A 74 -3.47 10.14 12.30
N ARG A 75 -2.37 10.62 12.85
CA ARG A 75 -1.46 9.83 13.67
C ARG A 75 -1.80 9.89 15.17
N GLY A 76 -2.74 10.76 15.55
CA GLY A 76 -3.03 11.12 16.93
C GLY A 76 -2.34 12.42 17.37
N ASP A 77 -1.76 13.16 16.44
CA ASP A 77 -1.27 14.53 16.62
C ASP A 77 -2.27 15.58 16.10
N GLY A 78 -3.37 15.15 15.49
CA GLY A 78 -4.36 16.02 14.88
C GLY A 78 -3.90 16.60 13.55
N VAL A 79 -2.78 16.10 12.98
CA VAL A 79 -2.24 16.56 11.70
C VAL A 79 -2.32 15.42 10.69
N GLY A 80 -3.09 15.64 9.63
CA GLY A 80 -3.23 14.69 8.54
C GLY A 80 -1.90 14.41 7.86
N VAL A 81 -1.56 13.13 7.65
CA VAL A 81 -0.33 12.75 6.96
C VAL A 81 -0.44 13.08 5.47
N PRO A 82 0.45 13.90 4.91
CA PRO A 82 0.37 14.27 3.50
C PRO A 82 0.66 13.05 2.59
N ALA A 83 -0.10 12.94 1.50
CA ALA A 83 0.08 11.89 0.49
C ALA A 83 1.34 12.06 -0.37
N ALA A 84 1.77 13.31 -0.60
CA ALA A 84 2.83 13.64 -1.56
C ALA A 84 4.18 12.96 -1.29
N PRO A 85 4.68 12.86 -0.03
CA PRO A 85 5.93 12.16 0.26
C PRO A 85 5.90 10.67 -0.08
N LEU A 86 4.79 9.98 0.19
CA LEU A 86 4.64 8.58 -0.19
C LEU A 86 4.58 8.44 -1.72
N GLN A 87 3.82 9.29 -2.38
CA GLN A 87 3.73 9.27 -3.85
C GLN A 87 5.12 9.45 -4.49
N ALA A 88 5.90 10.43 -4.04
CA ALA A 88 7.28 10.62 -4.49
C ALA A 88 8.19 9.41 -4.18
N TYR A 89 8.01 8.78 -3.02
CA TYR A 89 8.73 7.57 -2.66
C TYR A 89 8.41 6.38 -3.58
N LEU A 90 7.13 6.15 -3.86
CA LEU A 90 6.66 5.10 -4.76
C LEU A 90 7.16 5.35 -6.18
N GLN A 91 7.07 6.59 -6.67
CA GLN A 91 7.61 6.99 -7.97
C GLN A 91 9.12 6.71 -8.06
N ARG A 92 9.88 6.99 -7.01
CA ARG A 92 11.32 6.70 -6.99
C ARG A 92 11.64 5.20 -6.88
N ALA A 93 10.78 4.42 -6.24
CA ALA A 93 10.96 2.99 -6.05
C ALA A 93 10.60 2.17 -7.29
N PHE A 94 9.47 2.47 -7.92
CA PHE A 94 8.93 1.76 -9.08
C PHE A 94 9.32 2.39 -10.42
N GLY A 95 9.70 3.67 -10.43
CA GLY A 95 10.02 4.42 -11.64
C GLY A 95 8.84 4.48 -12.60
N HIS A 96 9.14 4.37 -13.90
CA HIS A 96 8.14 4.39 -14.98
C HIS A 96 7.14 3.21 -14.95
N ARG A 97 7.40 2.17 -14.16
CA ARG A 97 6.55 0.96 -14.08
C ARG A 97 5.59 0.98 -12.88
N ILE A 98 5.45 2.11 -12.20
CA ILE A 98 4.52 2.26 -11.07
C ILE A 98 3.08 2.02 -11.50
N ASP A 99 2.69 2.50 -12.68
CA ASP A 99 1.31 2.33 -13.19
C ASP A 99 1.03 0.86 -13.52
N GLU A 100 1.99 0.14 -14.11
CA GLU A 100 1.90 -1.31 -14.33
C GLU A 100 1.75 -2.07 -13.01
N ALA A 101 2.57 -1.73 -12.00
CA ALA A 101 2.54 -2.38 -10.70
C ALA A 101 1.23 -2.10 -9.96
N ARG A 102 0.78 -0.83 -9.99
CA ARG A 102 -0.48 -0.40 -9.39
C ARG A 102 -1.66 -1.09 -10.06
N ALA A 103 -1.67 -1.18 -11.39
CA ALA A 103 -2.71 -1.86 -12.15
C ALA A 103 -2.77 -3.36 -11.80
N ALA A 104 -1.63 -4.05 -11.76
CA ALA A 104 -1.59 -5.47 -11.39
C ALA A 104 -2.10 -5.72 -9.96
N MET A 105 -1.70 -4.88 -9.00
CA MET A 105 -2.22 -4.92 -7.64
C MET A 105 -3.72 -4.57 -7.59
N ALA A 106 -4.17 -3.57 -8.35
CA ALA A 106 -5.57 -3.17 -8.39
C ALA A 106 -6.46 -4.23 -9.00
N GLU A 107 -5.99 -4.98 -9.99
CA GLU A 107 -6.67 -6.17 -10.52
C GLU A 107 -6.73 -7.30 -9.50
N LEU A 108 -5.63 -7.58 -8.81
CA LEU A 108 -5.62 -8.58 -7.74
C LEU A 108 -6.64 -8.23 -6.66
N ALA A 109 -6.62 -6.99 -6.17
CA ALA A 109 -7.57 -6.52 -5.17
C ALA A 109 -9.02 -6.53 -5.70
N ALA A 110 -9.23 -6.33 -7.00
CA ALA A 110 -10.56 -6.43 -7.63
C ALA A 110 -11.18 -7.83 -7.54
N ARG A 111 -10.34 -8.86 -7.49
CA ARG A 111 -10.77 -10.26 -7.46
C ARG A 111 -11.12 -10.73 -6.04
N GLN A 112 -10.77 -9.94 -5.03
CA GLN A 112 -11.02 -10.25 -3.62
C GLN A 112 -12.26 -9.50 -3.13
N ASP A 113 -12.95 -10.09 -2.15
CA ASP A 113 -14.04 -9.40 -1.46
C ASP A 113 -13.48 -8.21 -0.65
N PRO A 114 -14.00 -6.98 -0.82
CA PRO A 114 -13.55 -5.82 -0.05
C PRO A 114 -13.66 -6.03 1.46
N ALA A 115 -14.64 -6.78 1.96
CA ALA A 115 -14.75 -7.10 3.38
C ALA A 115 -13.60 -8.00 3.87
N LEU A 116 -13.05 -8.84 2.98
CA LEU A 116 -11.90 -9.70 3.29
C LEU A 116 -10.57 -8.99 3.10
N LEU A 117 -10.50 -8.00 2.21
CA LEU A 117 -9.26 -7.27 1.91
C LEU A 117 -8.59 -6.72 3.17
N GLU A 118 -9.34 -6.21 4.14
CA GLU A 118 -8.79 -5.73 5.41
C GLU A 118 -7.99 -6.81 6.16
N SER A 119 -8.59 -8.00 6.30
CA SER A 119 -7.96 -9.14 6.99
C SER A 119 -6.87 -9.82 6.16
N LEU A 120 -7.02 -9.81 4.84
CA LEU A 120 -6.13 -10.46 3.90
C LEU A 120 -5.01 -9.54 3.38
N THR A 121 -4.99 -8.25 3.73
CA THR A 121 -4.00 -7.29 3.23
C THR A 121 -2.57 -7.80 3.44
N LEU A 122 -2.23 -8.19 4.67
CA LEU A 122 -0.89 -8.71 5.01
C LEU A 122 -0.66 -10.15 4.49
N PRO A 123 -1.61 -11.10 4.66
CA PRO A 123 -1.49 -12.43 4.06
C PRO A 123 -1.28 -12.45 2.54
N LEU A 124 -2.07 -11.67 1.79
CA LEU A 124 -1.93 -11.53 0.34
C LEU A 124 -0.60 -10.89 -0.02
N PHE A 125 -0.21 -9.82 0.68
CA PHE A 125 1.11 -9.23 0.48
C PHE A 125 2.22 -10.25 0.68
N ALA A 126 2.16 -11.08 1.72
CA ALA A 126 3.15 -12.11 1.97
C ALA A 126 3.26 -13.13 0.83
N ALA A 127 2.16 -13.42 0.11
CA ALA A 127 2.13 -14.38 -0.99
C ALA A 127 2.90 -13.91 -2.24
N PHE A 128 2.90 -12.60 -2.51
CA PHE A 128 3.62 -11.97 -3.62
C PHE A 128 4.77 -11.05 -3.17
N ALA A 129 5.08 -11.04 -1.86
CA ALA A 129 6.08 -10.16 -1.28
C ALA A 129 7.40 -10.31 -2.03
N PRO A 130 8.09 -9.19 -2.34
CA PRO A 130 9.39 -9.27 -2.97
C PRO A 130 10.30 -10.21 -2.18
N THR A 131 10.96 -11.15 -2.85
CA THR A 131 11.98 -11.99 -2.21
C THR A 131 13.00 -11.05 -1.56
N PRO A 132 13.37 -11.23 -0.27
CA PRO A 132 14.35 -10.35 0.33
C PRO A 132 15.64 -10.50 -0.49
N GLY A 133 16.12 -9.40 -1.07
CA GLY A 133 17.48 -9.38 -1.57
C GLY A 133 18.42 -9.39 -0.37
N GLU A 134 19.58 -10.04 -0.49
CA GLU A 134 20.61 -9.89 0.53
C GLU A 134 21.12 -8.44 0.54
N GLY A 135 21.16 -7.83 1.73
CA GLY A 135 21.71 -6.49 1.94
C GLY A 135 20.94 -5.36 1.23
N THR A 136 21.61 -4.63 0.33
CA THR A 136 21.07 -3.47 -0.40
C THR A 136 20.38 -3.83 -1.71
N VAL A 137 20.30 -5.13 -2.05
CA VAL A 137 19.69 -5.60 -3.29
C VAL A 137 18.16 -5.49 -3.21
N ARG A 138 17.58 -4.73 -4.14
CA ARG A 138 16.11 -4.62 -4.26
C ARG A 138 15.51 -6.01 -4.52
N GLY A 139 14.48 -6.34 -3.75
CA GLY A 139 13.75 -7.59 -3.88
C GLY A 139 13.09 -7.76 -5.25
N ARG A 140 12.85 -9.01 -5.64
CA ARG A 140 12.22 -9.35 -6.93
C ARG A 140 10.71 -9.41 -6.73
N LEU A 141 9.97 -8.44 -7.27
CA LEU A 141 8.51 -8.43 -7.33
C LEU A 141 8.06 -8.96 -8.69
N ASP A 142 7.38 -10.09 -8.68
CA ASP A 142 6.90 -10.74 -9.89
C ASP A 142 5.43 -10.35 -10.15
N LEU A 143 5.19 -9.59 -11.21
CA LEU A 143 3.84 -9.15 -11.59
C LEU A 143 2.95 -10.31 -12.01
N ALA A 144 3.51 -11.37 -12.61
CA ALA A 144 2.74 -12.56 -12.96
C ALA A 144 2.33 -13.32 -11.69
N ARG A 145 3.16 -13.31 -10.65
CA ARG A 145 2.82 -13.88 -9.34
C ARG A 145 1.72 -13.09 -8.64
N ILE A 146 1.72 -11.76 -8.74
CA ILE A 146 0.60 -10.92 -8.25
C ILE A 146 -0.69 -11.30 -8.98
N ALA A 147 -0.63 -11.42 -10.31
CA ALA A 147 -1.81 -11.77 -11.11
C ALA A 147 -2.31 -13.20 -10.89
N ALA A 148 -1.47 -14.11 -10.40
CA ALA A 148 -1.82 -15.50 -10.08
C ALA A 148 -2.14 -15.74 -8.60
N ALA A 149 -1.93 -14.74 -7.73
CA ALA A 149 -2.15 -14.86 -6.29
C ALA A 149 -3.65 -14.79 -5.95
N ASP A 150 -4.42 -15.83 -6.21
CA ASP A 150 -5.81 -15.92 -5.76
C ASP A 150 -5.87 -16.54 -4.36
N CYS A 151 -6.22 -15.75 -3.33
CA CYS A 151 -6.73 -16.30 -2.08
C CYS A 151 -8.24 -16.54 -2.21
N ARG A 152 -8.65 -17.53 -3.01
CA ARG A 152 -9.95 -18.19 -2.79
C ARG A 152 -9.82 -19.03 -1.52
N ALA A 153 -10.01 -18.43 -0.36
CA ALA A 153 -10.27 -19.13 0.90
C ALA A 153 -11.76 -19.06 1.19
#